data_AF-A0A285ZQ84-F1
#
_entry.id   AF-A0A285ZQ84-F1
#
_cell.length_a   1.000
_cell.length_b   1.000
_cell.length_c   1.000
_cell.angle_alpha   90.00
_cell.angle_beta   90.00
_cell.angle_gamma   90.00
#
_symmetry.space_group_name_H-M   'P 1'
#
loop_
_entity.id
_entity.type
_entity.pdbx_description
1 polymer ?
#
loop_
_entity_poly.entity_id
_entity_poly.type
_entity_poly.pdbx_seq_one_letter_code
_entity_poly.pdbx_strand_id
1 'polypeptide(L)'
;MLRKIALGVTMLVSQTVMAQEIVFNQKAALEQVYRKAVEAESLLPMNDLNVDFGYVLYQSEITTQSESEDLELENVRDYAAVYVDGKLQGRVSDNNKKIAIKTNPGKYLLQIYVENIGRITYGPEITDNSKGLFGEVTLDGNEVENWKMIPLNIKKYPVKDLKFENRSEAEIPGFYKAKFDLNTVKNNYLDISGWGMGEVWVNQKYVGSYWEEEKQRSILITSENLLQGENEIVVFELKNNQQKTMKLSQIPVFK
;
A
#
# COMPACT_ATOMS: atom_id res chain seq x y z
N MET A 1 25.54 -58.02 -43.00
CA MET A 1 26.03 -57.13 -41.94
C MET A 1 25.54 -55.71 -42.25
N LEU A 2 24.39 -55.29 -41.71
CA LEU A 2 23.89 -53.91 -41.83
C LEU A 2 23.14 -53.57 -40.54
N ARG A 3 23.75 -52.71 -39.71
CA ARG A 3 23.13 -52.15 -38.49
C ARG A 3 22.31 -50.92 -38.90
N LYS A 4 21.00 -50.95 -38.66
CA LYS A 4 20.14 -49.76 -38.70
C LYS A 4 20.42 -48.93 -37.45
N ILE A 5 20.83 -47.67 -37.63
CA ILE A 5 20.94 -46.68 -36.56
C ILE A 5 19.60 -45.95 -36.49
N ALA A 6 18.86 -46.14 -35.40
CA ALA A 6 17.68 -45.34 -35.07
C ALA A 6 18.16 -44.11 -34.31
N LEU A 7 18.06 -42.93 -34.93
CA LEU A 7 18.35 -41.65 -34.28
C LEU A 7 17.06 -41.19 -33.57
N GLY A 8 17.03 -41.37 -32.25
CA GLY A 8 15.93 -40.87 -31.42
C GLY A 8 16.00 -39.35 -31.32
N VAL A 9 14.97 -38.67 -31.81
CA VAL A 9 14.77 -37.23 -31.58
C VAL A 9 14.15 -37.08 -30.19
N THR A 10 14.96 -36.65 -29.23
CA THR A 10 14.47 -36.29 -27.89
C THR A 10 13.79 -34.93 -27.99
N MET A 11 12.46 -34.89 -27.94
CA MET A 11 11.72 -33.64 -27.72
C MET A 11 12.03 -33.15 -26.30
N LEU A 12 12.77 -32.05 -26.20
CA LEU A 12 12.83 -31.22 -25.00
C LEU A 12 11.47 -30.52 -24.85
N VAL A 13 10.62 -31.06 -23.99
CA VAL A 13 9.42 -30.36 -23.52
C VAL A 13 9.91 -29.24 -22.61
N SER A 14 9.93 -28.02 -23.14
CA SER A 14 10.10 -26.81 -22.33
C SER A 14 8.88 -26.70 -21.43
N GLN A 15 9.00 -27.14 -20.17
CA GLN A 15 8.00 -26.83 -19.16
C GLN A 15 8.09 -25.34 -18.89
N THR A 16 7.20 -24.57 -19.50
CA THR A 16 6.91 -23.21 -19.08
C THR A 16 6.41 -23.32 -17.64
N VAL A 17 7.27 -23.03 -16.66
CA VAL A 17 6.87 -22.98 -15.25
C VAL A 17 5.91 -21.80 -15.13
N MET A 18 4.62 -22.09 -15.14
CA MET A 18 3.60 -21.10 -14.84
C MET A 18 3.85 -20.65 -13.39
N ALA A 19 4.17 -19.38 -13.19
CA ALA A 19 4.23 -18.80 -11.86
C ALA A 19 2.88 -18.98 -11.18
N GLN A 20 2.87 -19.55 -9.98
CA GLN A 20 1.65 -19.71 -9.19
C GLN A 20 1.06 -18.32 -8.92
N GLU A 21 -0.19 -18.11 -9.34
CA GLU A 21 -0.93 -16.90 -9.00
C GLU A 21 -1.54 -17.04 -7.61
N ILE A 22 -1.33 -16.02 -6.79
CA ILE A 22 -1.89 -15.90 -5.45
C ILE A 22 -3.07 -14.93 -5.54
N VAL A 23 -4.30 -15.40 -5.26
CA VAL A 23 -5.52 -14.62 -5.45
C VAL A 23 -6.04 -14.09 -4.12
N PHE A 24 -6.17 -12.75 -4.02
CA PHE A 24 -6.63 -12.04 -2.82
C PHE A 24 -8.14 -11.79 -2.87
N ASN A 25 -8.90 -12.75 -2.35
CA ASN A 25 -10.37 -12.73 -2.31
C ASN A 25 -10.94 -12.28 -0.96
N GLN A 26 -10.10 -12.01 0.04
CA GLN A 26 -10.51 -11.54 1.35
C GLN A 26 -9.95 -10.14 1.64
N LYS A 27 -10.74 -9.30 2.32
CA LYS A 27 -10.35 -7.94 2.75
C LYS A 27 -10.70 -7.75 4.23
N ALA A 28 -9.82 -7.09 4.98
CA ALA A 28 -10.10 -6.56 6.31
C ALA A 28 -10.04 -5.03 6.27
N ALA A 29 -11.02 -4.41 6.91
CA ALA A 29 -11.19 -2.96 6.97
C ALA A 29 -10.12 -2.29 7.85
N LEU A 30 -9.74 -1.06 7.51
CA LEU A 30 -8.62 -0.34 8.14
C LEU A 30 -8.94 0.12 9.57
N GLU A 31 -10.22 0.30 9.87
CA GLU A 31 -10.76 0.72 11.16
C GLU A 31 -10.32 -0.20 12.30
N GLN A 32 -10.03 -1.47 11.98
CA GLN A 32 -9.54 -2.46 12.95
C GLN A 32 -8.16 -2.10 13.53
N VAL A 33 -7.39 -1.24 12.85
CA VAL A 33 -6.06 -0.82 13.28
C VAL A 33 -5.98 0.65 13.68
N TYR A 34 -7.12 1.34 13.76
CA TYR A 34 -7.17 2.74 14.18
C TYR A 34 -6.72 2.89 15.63
N ARG A 35 -5.86 3.86 15.87
CA ARG A 35 -5.56 4.35 17.21
C ARG A 35 -6.50 5.49 17.57
N LYS A 36 -6.35 6.01 18.80
CA LYS A 36 -7.11 7.16 19.27
C LYS A 36 -6.93 8.35 18.31
N ALA A 37 -8.04 8.90 17.85
CA ALA A 37 -8.05 10.10 17.02
C ALA A 37 -7.65 11.34 17.84
N VAL A 38 -7.02 12.30 17.17
CA VAL A 38 -6.75 13.65 17.66
C VAL A 38 -7.54 14.62 16.79
N GLU A 39 -8.31 15.50 17.41
CA GLU A 39 -9.09 16.53 16.71
C GLU A 39 -8.49 17.90 17.02
N ALA A 40 -8.32 18.72 16.00
CA ALA A 40 -7.75 20.06 16.10
C ALA A 40 -8.26 20.95 14.97
N GLU A 41 -8.24 22.26 15.16
CA GLU A 41 -8.58 23.24 14.12
C GLU A 41 -7.57 23.18 12.97
N SER A 42 -6.28 23.12 13.29
CA SER A 42 -5.17 23.01 12.35
C SER A 42 -4.50 21.63 12.35
N LEU A 43 -3.73 21.36 11.30
CA LEU A 43 -2.99 20.11 11.12
C LEU A 43 -1.83 19.98 12.11
N LEU A 44 -1.65 18.75 12.60
CA LEU A 44 -0.47 18.36 13.37
C LEU A 44 0.43 17.43 12.52
N PRO A 45 1.75 17.70 12.47
CA PRO A 45 2.68 16.74 11.89
C PRO A 45 2.63 15.42 12.65
N MET A 46 3.00 14.33 11.99
CA MET A 46 3.01 12.98 12.57
C MET A 46 3.83 12.88 13.86
N ASN A 47 4.88 13.71 14.00
CA ASN A 47 5.72 13.75 15.19
C ASN A 47 4.89 14.16 16.43
N ASP A 48 4.01 15.15 16.29
CA ASP A 48 3.15 15.64 17.38
C ASP A 48 2.00 14.67 17.69
N LEU A 49 1.68 13.79 16.73
CA LEU A 49 0.77 12.66 16.91
C LEU A 49 1.45 11.43 17.53
N ASN A 50 2.73 11.51 17.90
CA ASN A 50 3.57 10.40 18.37
C ASN A 50 3.64 9.23 17.37
N VAL A 51 3.74 9.56 16.07
CA VAL A 51 3.88 8.58 14.99
C VAL A 51 5.24 8.74 14.31
N ASP A 52 6.18 7.88 14.70
CA ASP A 52 7.53 7.93 14.15
C ASP A 52 7.66 7.38 12.74
N PHE A 53 6.84 6.40 12.37
CA PHE A 53 6.89 5.73 11.07
C PHE A 53 5.53 5.12 10.73
N GLY A 54 5.23 4.96 9.45
CA GLY A 54 4.00 4.34 8.98
C GLY A 54 2.98 5.39 8.58
N TYR A 55 1.75 5.27 9.07
CA TYR A 55 0.61 5.91 8.43
C TYR A 55 -0.28 6.69 9.39
N VAL A 56 -0.85 7.79 8.89
CA VAL A 56 -1.92 8.56 9.54
C VAL A 56 -3.01 8.86 8.51
N LEU A 57 -4.26 8.68 8.91
CA LEU A 57 -5.41 9.18 8.16
C LEU A 57 -5.81 10.56 8.69
N TYR A 58 -5.77 11.56 7.83
CA TYR A 58 -6.26 12.91 8.10
C TYR A 58 -7.64 13.08 7.46
N GLN A 59 -8.63 13.53 8.22
CA GLN A 59 -9.99 13.72 7.75
C GLN A 59 -10.50 15.11 8.08
N SER A 60 -11.29 15.69 7.18
CA SER A 60 -12.09 16.89 7.43
C SER A 60 -13.34 16.88 6.56
N GLU A 61 -14.38 17.61 6.96
CA GLU A 61 -15.53 17.86 6.11
C GLU A 61 -15.24 19.05 5.17
N ILE A 62 -15.45 18.85 3.88
CA ILE A 62 -15.29 19.89 2.86
C ILE A 62 -16.61 20.19 2.18
N THR A 63 -16.76 21.41 1.66
CA THR A 63 -17.88 21.78 0.80
C THR A 63 -17.33 22.20 -0.56
N THR A 64 -17.74 21.49 -1.61
CA THR A 64 -17.40 21.83 -2.99
C THR A 64 -18.56 22.59 -3.64
N GLN A 65 -18.22 23.52 -4.52
CA GLN A 65 -19.15 24.39 -5.27
C GLN A 65 -19.12 24.12 -6.79
N SER A 66 -18.12 23.39 -7.28
CA SER A 66 -17.97 23.06 -8.70
C SER A 66 -17.67 21.58 -8.94
N GLU A 67 -17.62 21.18 -10.21
CA GLU A 67 -17.33 19.80 -10.60
C GLU A 67 -15.86 19.39 -10.44
N SER A 68 -14.97 20.38 -10.28
CA SER A 68 -13.52 20.20 -10.20
C SER A 68 -12.90 21.34 -9.42
N GLU A 69 -12.32 21.05 -8.27
CA GLU A 69 -11.67 22.04 -7.41
C GLU A 69 -10.25 21.61 -7.09
N ASP A 70 -9.36 22.58 -6.97
CA ASP A 70 -7.95 22.35 -6.69
C ASP A 70 -7.73 22.14 -5.18
N LEU A 71 -7.28 20.95 -4.80
CA LEU A 71 -6.80 20.65 -3.45
C LEU A 71 -5.28 20.82 -3.42
N GLU A 72 -4.79 21.71 -2.56
CA GLU A 72 -3.37 22.03 -2.41
C GLU A 72 -2.92 21.82 -0.95
N LEU A 73 -1.82 21.10 -0.76
CA LEU A 73 -1.26 20.76 0.54
C LEU A 73 0.07 21.49 0.71
N GLU A 74 0.23 22.33 1.72
CA GLU A 74 1.48 23.07 1.92
C GLU A 74 2.66 22.12 2.15
N ASN A 75 2.51 21.17 3.08
CA ASN A 75 3.54 20.17 3.38
C ASN A 75 2.94 18.76 3.50
N VAL A 76 3.32 17.90 2.57
CA VAL A 76 3.06 16.45 2.62
C VAL A 76 4.38 15.69 2.52
N ARG A 77 4.71 14.96 3.57
CA ARG A 77 5.96 14.20 3.66
C ARG A 77 5.68 12.79 4.18
N ASP A 78 5.82 11.74 3.36
CA ASP A 78 6.43 11.73 2.03
C ASP A 78 5.42 11.54 0.89
N TYR A 79 4.31 10.88 1.19
CA TYR A 79 3.30 10.50 0.22
C TYR A 79 1.91 10.54 0.82
N ALA A 80 0.90 10.94 0.04
CA ALA A 80 -0.48 10.73 0.42
C ALA A 80 -1.39 10.28 -0.73
N ALA A 81 -2.36 9.45 -0.38
CA ALA A 81 -3.50 9.12 -1.24
C ALA A 81 -4.74 9.88 -0.76
N VAL A 82 -5.37 10.63 -1.67
CA VAL A 82 -6.50 11.50 -1.37
C VAL A 82 -7.79 10.85 -1.83
N TYR A 83 -8.74 10.75 -0.91
CA TYR A 83 -10.07 10.20 -1.12
C TYR A 83 -11.13 11.23 -0.71
N VAL A 84 -12.26 11.19 -1.40
CA VAL A 84 -13.47 11.96 -1.05
C VAL A 84 -14.63 10.98 -1.00
N ASP A 85 -15.29 10.86 0.15
CA ASP A 85 -16.33 9.84 0.43
C ASP A 85 -15.90 8.42 0.01
N GLY A 86 -14.66 8.05 0.32
CA GLY A 86 -14.09 6.74 0.00
C GLY A 86 -13.73 6.51 -1.47
N LYS A 87 -13.84 7.52 -2.34
CA LYS A 87 -13.42 7.45 -3.76
C LYS A 87 -12.06 8.11 -3.97
N LEU A 88 -11.13 7.41 -4.61
CA LEU A 88 -9.79 7.92 -4.88
C LEU A 88 -9.86 9.11 -5.86
N GLN A 89 -9.33 10.26 -5.45
CA GLN A 89 -9.22 11.45 -6.29
C GLN A 89 -7.84 11.56 -6.94
N GLY A 90 -6.80 11.18 -6.20
CA GLY A 90 -5.44 11.36 -6.66
C GLY A 90 -4.43 11.09 -5.57
N ARG A 91 -3.18 11.42 -5.89
CA ARG A 91 -2.00 11.12 -5.09
C ARG A 91 -1.07 12.31 -5.11
N VAL A 92 -0.51 12.62 -3.95
CA VAL A 92 0.39 13.74 -3.74
C VAL A 92 1.70 13.25 -3.11
N SER A 93 2.75 14.01 -3.31
CA SER A 93 4.05 13.82 -2.67
C SER A 93 4.73 15.18 -2.50
N ASP A 94 5.89 15.21 -1.86
CA ASP A 94 6.63 16.46 -1.68
C ASP A 94 6.98 17.16 -3.01
N ASN A 95 7.03 16.41 -4.12
CA ASN A 95 7.28 16.95 -5.47
C ASN A 95 6.00 17.40 -6.21
N ASN A 96 4.82 16.93 -5.78
CA ASN A 96 3.55 17.31 -6.38
C ASN A 96 2.47 17.39 -5.29
N LYS A 97 2.20 18.61 -4.85
CA LYS A 97 1.38 18.90 -3.68
C LYS A 97 -0.05 19.34 -4.01
N LYS A 98 -0.41 19.29 -5.30
CA LYS A 98 -1.66 19.81 -5.82
C LYS A 98 -2.35 18.77 -6.71
N ILE A 99 -3.65 18.57 -6.51
CA ILE A 99 -4.50 17.72 -7.35
C ILE A 99 -5.88 18.35 -7.53
N ALA A 100 -6.55 18.05 -8.64
CA ALA A 100 -7.96 18.36 -8.80
C ALA A 100 -8.81 17.26 -8.15
N ILE A 101 -9.72 17.63 -7.25
CA ILE A 101 -10.76 16.73 -6.75
C ILE A 101 -12.03 16.88 -7.61
N LYS A 102 -12.62 15.76 -8.01
CA LYS A 102 -13.80 15.70 -8.87
C LYS A 102 -15.02 15.25 -8.07
N THR A 103 -15.96 16.15 -7.88
CA THR A 103 -17.18 15.93 -7.10
C THR A 103 -18.35 16.64 -7.79
N ASN A 104 -19.57 16.45 -7.32
CA ASN A 104 -20.64 17.43 -7.62
C ASN A 104 -20.62 18.47 -6.50
N PRO A 105 -21.24 19.66 -6.66
CA PRO A 105 -21.37 20.59 -5.55
C PRO A 105 -22.09 19.93 -4.36
N GLY A 106 -21.49 20.00 -3.17
CA GLY A 106 -22.01 19.31 -2.00
C GLY A 106 -21.06 19.26 -0.82
N LYS A 107 -21.48 18.57 0.24
CA LYS A 107 -20.65 18.29 1.42
C LYS A 107 -20.09 16.89 1.35
N TYR A 108 -18.80 16.75 1.63
CA TYR A 108 -18.10 15.49 1.53
C TYR A 108 -17.10 15.31 2.68
N LEU A 109 -16.76 14.05 2.97
CA LEU A 109 -15.66 13.70 3.83
C LEU A 109 -14.37 13.60 3.00
N LEU A 110 -13.44 14.52 3.24
CA LEU A 110 -12.07 14.44 2.75
C LEU A 110 -11.28 13.44 3.61
N GLN A 111 -10.53 12.55 2.98
CA GLN A 111 -9.73 11.51 3.61
C GLN A 111 -8.36 11.46 2.95
N ILE A 112 -7.33 11.86 3.67
CA ILE A 112 -5.95 11.89 3.18
C ILE A 112 -5.16 10.84 3.97
N TYR A 113 -4.80 9.73 3.31
CA TYR A 113 -3.98 8.70 3.92
C TYR A 113 -2.51 9.01 3.64
N VAL A 114 -1.76 9.36 4.67
CA VAL A 114 -0.36 9.80 4.56
C VAL A 114 0.56 8.70 5.05
N GLU A 115 1.65 8.45 4.32
CA GLU A 115 2.75 7.59 4.72
C GLU A 115 4.03 8.39 4.96
N ASN A 116 4.70 8.08 6.07
CA ASN A 116 6.08 8.43 6.33
C ASN A 116 6.96 7.23 6.00
N ILE A 117 7.70 7.30 4.88
CA ILE A 117 8.53 6.21 4.35
C ILE A 117 9.94 6.19 4.95
N GLY A 118 10.29 7.18 5.78
CA GLY A 118 11.58 7.27 6.46
C GLY A 118 12.05 8.70 6.66
N ARG A 119 12.92 8.90 7.65
CA ARG A 119 13.51 10.22 7.96
C ARG A 119 14.84 10.43 7.26
N ILE A 120 15.19 11.69 7.03
CA ILE A 120 16.51 12.07 6.54
C ILE A 120 17.54 11.69 7.61
N THR A 121 18.56 10.91 7.23
CA THR A 121 19.61 10.42 8.15
C THR A 121 20.98 11.05 7.90
N TYR A 122 21.11 11.93 6.90
CA TYR A 122 22.36 12.61 6.55
C TYR A 122 22.07 13.91 5.77
N GLY A 123 22.96 14.89 5.90
CA GLY A 123 22.92 16.15 5.15
C GLY A 123 22.37 17.34 5.95
N PRO A 124 22.34 18.53 5.34
CA PRO A 124 21.96 19.77 6.02
C PRO A 124 20.50 19.79 6.50
N GLU A 125 19.63 18.99 5.88
CA GLU A 125 18.20 18.89 6.20
C GLU A 125 17.90 17.88 7.33
N ILE A 126 18.92 17.33 8.00
CA ILE A 126 18.73 16.33 9.08
C ILE A 126 17.92 16.86 10.28
N THR A 127 17.82 18.18 10.45
CA THR A 127 16.98 18.78 11.49
C THR A 127 15.55 19.07 11.01
N ASP A 128 15.31 19.11 9.70
CA ASP A 128 13.96 19.26 9.12
C ASP A 128 13.34 17.87 8.91
N ASN A 129 12.78 17.35 10.00
CA ASN A 129 12.28 15.97 10.07
C ASN A 129 10.79 15.89 10.47
N SER A 130 10.04 16.97 10.24
CA SER A 130 8.59 16.95 10.28
C SER A 130 8.06 16.06 9.15
N LYS A 131 7.18 15.12 9.53
CA LYS A 131 6.58 14.14 8.64
C LYS A 131 5.06 14.21 8.72
N GLY A 132 4.38 13.60 7.77
CA GLY A 132 2.93 13.62 7.67
C GLY A 132 2.43 14.80 6.85
N LEU A 133 1.27 15.31 7.26
CA LEU A 133 0.62 16.47 6.69
C LEU A 133 0.59 17.59 7.74
N PHE A 134 1.12 18.76 7.39
CA PHE A 134 1.21 19.93 8.28
C PHE A 134 1.26 21.24 7.48
N GLY A 135 1.04 22.36 8.16
CA GLY A 135 0.78 23.64 7.49
C GLY A 135 -0.67 23.72 7.00
N GLU A 136 -0.89 24.50 5.96
CA GLU A 136 -2.22 24.73 5.38
C GLU A 136 -2.61 23.66 4.36
N VAL A 137 -3.90 23.37 4.29
CA VAL A 137 -4.52 22.65 3.17
C VAL A 137 -5.65 23.52 2.66
N THR A 138 -5.64 23.79 1.36
CA THR A 138 -6.66 24.63 0.74
C THR A 138 -7.44 23.89 -0.33
N LEU A 139 -8.71 24.25 -0.46
CA LEU A 139 -9.61 23.84 -1.52
C LEU A 139 -10.06 25.09 -2.30
N ASP A 140 -9.57 25.20 -3.54
CA ASP A 140 -9.74 26.37 -4.40
C ASP A 140 -9.34 27.69 -3.71
N GLY A 141 -8.28 27.62 -2.90
CA GLY A 141 -7.74 28.74 -2.11
C GLY A 141 -8.42 29.00 -0.78
N ASN A 142 -9.48 28.25 -0.42
CA ASN A 142 -10.11 28.33 0.90
C ASN A 142 -9.49 27.31 1.85
N GLU A 143 -9.11 27.72 3.05
CA GLU A 143 -8.51 26.81 4.04
C GLU A 143 -9.49 25.72 4.49
N VAL A 144 -8.99 24.50 4.60
CA VAL A 144 -9.69 23.36 5.18
C VAL A 144 -9.24 23.21 6.64
N GLU A 145 -10.19 23.34 7.55
CA GLU A 145 -9.97 23.31 9.00
C GLU A 145 -10.62 22.08 9.65
N ASN A 146 -10.61 22.00 10.99
CA ASN A 146 -11.34 21.01 11.79
C ASN A 146 -10.95 19.56 11.46
N TRP A 147 -9.67 19.29 11.60
CA TRP A 147 -9.05 18.01 11.26
C TRP A 147 -9.25 16.96 12.34
N LYS A 148 -9.61 15.76 11.89
CA LYS A 148 -9.53 14.51 12.65
C LYS A 148 -8.36 13.67 12.14
N MET A 149 -7.39 13.45 12.99
CA MET A 149 -6.12 12.78 12.67
C MET A 149 -6.06 11.43 13.39
N ILE A 150 -5.94 10.35 12.62
CA ILE A 150 -6.06 8.99 13.12
C ILE A 150 -4.78 8.21 12.78
N PRO A 151 -3.88 8.00 13.75
CA PRO A 151 -2.75 7.11 13.58
C PRO A 151 -3.18 5.67 13.28
N LEU A 152 -2.53 5.03 12.31
CA LEU A 152 -2.88 3.68 11.85
C LEU A 152 -1.79 2.70 12.28
N ASN A 153 -2.17 1.67 13.05
CA ASN A 153 -1.22 0.72 13.62
C ASN A 153 -0.80 -0.40 12.66
N ILE A 154 -0.60 -0.11 11.37
CA ILE A 154 -0.44 -1.11 10.30
C ILE A 154 0.62 -2.17 10.62
N LYS A 155 1.88 -1.75 10.79
CA LYS A 155 3.01 -2.67 11.01
C LYS A 155 2.96 -3.44 12.32
N LYS A 156 2.49 -2.80 13.40
CA LYS A 156 2.54 -3.35 14.77
C LYS A 156 1.25 -4.09 15.17
N TYR A 157 0.17 -4.00 14.39
CA TYR A 157 -1.04 -4.76 14.65
C TYR A 157 -0.83 -6.23 14.25
N PRO A 158 -1.17 -7.20 15.12
CA PRO A 158 -1.02 -8.61 14.77
C PRO A 158 -1.99 -8.99 13.64
N VAL A 159 -1.47 -9.33 12.45
CA VAL A 159 -2.31 -9.63 11.28
C VAL A 159 -3.24 -10.83 11.47
N LYS A 160 -2.92 -11.73 12.42
CA LYS A 160 -3.80 -12.85 12.83
C LYS A 160 -5.10 -12.39 13.51
N ASP A 161 -5.10 -11.19 14.09
CA ASP A 161 -6.24 -10.63 14.83
C ASP A 161 -7.16 -9.80 13.90
N LEU A 162 -6.79 -9.66 12.63
CA LEU A 162 -7.63 -9.02 11.62
C LEU A 162 -8.80 -9.93 11.25
N LYS A 163 -9.99 -9.36 11.24
CA LYS A 163 -11.22 -9.99 10.77
C LYS A 163 -11.35 -9.74 9.27
N PHE A 164 -11.19 -10.81 8.50
CA PHE A 164 -11.30 -10.77 7.05
C PHE A 164 -12.68 -11.20 6.59
N GLU A 165 -13.22 -10.44 5.65
CA GLU A 165 -14.48 -10.70 4.98
C GLU A 165 -14.24 -10.93 3.48
N ASN A 166 -15.28 -11.33 2.75
CA ASN A 166 -15.19 -11.43 1.30
C ASN A 166 -14.87 -10.05 0.72
N ARG A 167 -13.88 -9.99 -0.18
CA ARG A 167 -13.43 -8.74 -0.78
C ARG A 167 -14.56 -8.12 -1.61
N SER A 168 -15.13 -7.04 -1.10
CA SER A 168 -15.98 -6.14 -1.88
C SER A 168 -15.15 -5.33 -2.88
N GLU A 169 -15.79 -4.74 -3.88
CA GLU A 169 -15.14 -3.82 -4.83
C GLU A 169 -14.70 -2.48 -4.21
N ALA A 170 -15.08 -2.20 -2.94
CA ALA A 170 -14.81 -0.94 -2.27
C ALA A 170 -13.35 -0.46 -2.39
N GLU A 171 -13.21 0.80 -2.82
CA GLU A 171 -11.98 1.40 -3.34
C GLU A 171 -11.03 1.99 -2.29
N ILE A 172 -11.31 1.83 -1.00
CA ILE A 172 -10.46 2.34 0.09
C ILE A 172 -9.28 1.42 0.45
N PRO A 173 -8.20 1.96 1.06
CA PRO A 173 -7.08 1.17 1.57
C PRO A 173 -7.52 0.03 2.49
N GLY A 174 -6.71 -1.02 2.59
CA GLY A 174 -7.04 -2.12 3.50
C GLY A 174 -6.05 -3.27 3.46
N PHE A 175 -6.34 -4.28 4.27
CA PHE A 175 -5.58 -5.53 4.31
C PHE A 175 -6.26 -6.57 3.42
N TYR A 176 -5.46 -7.31 2.67
CA TYR A 176 -5.88 -8.34 1.75
C TYR A 176 -5.25 -9.65 2.16
N LYS A 177 -6.02 -10.74 2.08
CA LYS A 177 -5.52 -12.07 2.46
C LYS A 177 -5.70 -13.08 1.35
N ALA A 178 -4.72 -13.97 1.24
CA ALA A 178 -4.72 -15.09 0.33
C ALA A 178 -3.94 -16.26 0.93
N LYS A 179 -4.05 -17.40 0.25
CA LYS A 179 -3.29 -18.62 0.54
C LYS A 179 -2.61 -19.12 -0.73
N PHE A 180 -1.50 -19.82 -0.56
CA PHE A 180 -0.78 -20.46 -1.66
C PHE A 180 -0.03 -21.71 -1.16
N ASP A 181 0.19 -22.68 -2.05
CA ASP A 181 0.82 -23.95 -1.71
C ASP A 181 2.23 -24.07 -2.28
N LEU A 182 3.17 -24.58 -1.48
CA LEU A 182 4.53 -24.89 -1.90
C LEU A 182 4.86 -26.38 -1.74
N ASN A 183 5.27 -27.02 -2.82
CA ASN A 183 5.77 -28.41 -2.78
C ASN A 183 7.16 -28.53 -2.14
N THR A 184 7.95 -27.46 -2.18
CA THR A 184 9.32 -27.44 -1.67
C THR A 184 9.64 -26.05 -1.15
N VAL A 185 10.22 -25.99 0.04
CA VAL A 185 10.57 -24.74 0.70
C VAL A 185 11.94 -24.26 0.21
N LYS A 186 11.96 -23.06 -0.38
CA LYS A 186 13.15 -22.32 -0.79
C LYS A 186 12.81 -20.83 -0.82
N ASN A 187 13.84 -19.99 -0.95
CA ASN A 187 13.64 -18.56 -1.16
C ASN A 187 12.79 -18.31 -2.42
N ASN A 188 11.86 -17.38 -2.33
CA ASN A 188 11.03 -16.93 -3.44
C ASN A 188 10.97 -15.40 -3.46
N TYR A 189 10.75 -14.83 -4.63
CA TYR A 189 10.47 -13.42 -4.81
C TYR A 189 8.99 -13.23 -5.05
N LEU A 190 8.33 -12.45 -4.21
CA LEU A 190 6.94 -12.04 -4.42
C LEU A 190 6.91 -10.89 -5.43
N ASP A 191 6.33 -11.12 -6.60
CA ASP A 191 6.10 -10.10 -7.62
C ASP A 191 4.94 -9.18 -7.18
N ILE A 192 5.25 -7.89 -7.02
CA ILE A 192 4.32 -6.84 -6.61
C ILE A 192 3.79 -6.04 -7.81
N SER A 193 3.98 -6.52 -9.04
CA SER A 193 3.50 -5.85 -10.25
C SER A 193 1.97 -5.65 -10.20
N GLY A 194 1.54 -4.43 -10.50
CA GLY A 194 0.13 -4.00 -10.40
C GLY A 194 -0.30 -3.54 -9.00
N TRP A 195 0.45 -3.87 -7.94
CA TRP A 195 0.24 -3.29 -6.60
C TRP A 195 0.96 -1.96 -6.47
N GLY A 196 0.46 -1.11 -5.57
CA GLY A 196 0.81 0.30 -5.49
C GLY A 196 1.82 0.58 -4.38
N MET A 197 1.39 0.53 -3.13
CA MET A 197 2.27 0.76 -1.98
C MET A 197 1.71 0.09 -0.74
N GLY A 198 2.58 -0.52 0.06
CA GLY A 198 2.15 -1.11 1.31
C GLY A 198 3.14 -2.10 1.91
N GLU A 199 2.60 -3.07 2.65
CA GLU A 199 3.36 -3.95 3.53
C GLU A 199 2.90 -5.41 3.41
N VAL A 200 3.82 -6.36 3.57
CA VAL A 200 3.58 -7.80 3.37
C VAL A 200 3.95 -8.61 4.60
N TRP A 201 3.08 -9.56 4.95
CA TRP A 201 3.32 -10.61 5.94
C TRP A 201 3.07 -11.98 5.32
N VAL A 202 3.94 -12.94 5.63
CA VAL A 202 3.78 -14.35 5.26
C VAL A 202 3.83 -15.18 6.53
N ASN A 203 2.81 -16.02 6.74
CA ASN A 203 2.64 -16.81 7.96
C ASN A 203 2.79 -15.95 9.22
N GLN A 204 2.13 -14.79 9.23
CA GLN A 204 2.14 -13.77 10.30
C GLN A 204 3.48 -13.06 10.51
N LYS A 205 4.54 -13.40 9.78
CA LYS A 205 5.86 -12.75 9.87
C LYS A 205 5.96 -11.63 8.84
N TYR A 206 6.43 -10.46 9.27
CA TYR A 206 6.70 -9.34 8.38
C TYR A 206 7.79 -9.68 7.37
N VAL A 207 7.55 -9.41 6.09
CA VAL A 207 8.50 -9.70 5.01
C VAL A 207 9.10 -8.41 4.42
N GLY A 208 8.31 -7.35 4.32
CA GLY A 208 8.80 -6.06 3.82
C GLY A 208 7.70 -5.11 3.39
N SER A 209 8.09 -3.87 3.13
CA SER A 209 7.28 -2.88 2.42
C SER A 209 7.60 -2.92 0.93
N TYR A 210 6.68 -2.40 0.11
CA TYR A 210 6.88 -2.21 -1.31
C TYR A 210 6.31 -0.87 -1.77
N TRP A 211 6.87 -0.37 -2.85
CA TRP A 211 6.34 0.79 -3.55
C TRP A 211 6.54 0.62 -5.06
N GLU A 212 5.51 0.93 -5.83
CA GLU A 212 5.50 0.73 -7.27
C GLU A 212 6.49 1.61 -8.03
N GLU A 213 6.93 2.71 -7.44
CA GLU A 213 7.93 3.60 -8.05
C GLU A 213 9.35 3.00 -7.99
N GLU A 214 9.58 1.99 -7.16
CA GLU A 214 10.88 1.34 -7.04
C GLU A 214 11.23 0.49 -8.27
N LYS A 215 12.52 0.48 -8.62
CA LYS A 215 13.03 -0.33 -9.75
C LYS A 215 12.83 -1.82 -9.51
N GLN A 216 13.05 -2.27 -8.28
CA GLN A 216 12.80 -3.65 -7.89
C GLN A 216 11.31 -3.82 -7.60
N ARG A 217 10.67 -4.69 -8.37
CA ARG A 217 9.24 -5.01 -8.30
C ARG A 217 8.98 -6.32 -7.58
N SER A 218 9.84 -6.67 -6.62
CA SER A 218 9.66 -7.87 -5.83
C SER A 218 10.23 -7.79 -4.41
N ILE A 219 9.61 -8.53 -3.49
CA ILE A 219 10.09 -8.71 -2.11
C ILE A 219 10.63 -10.14 -1.98
N LEU A 220 11.82 -10.30 -1.41
CA LEU A 220 12.35 -11.62 -1.07
C LEU A 220 11.59 -12.21 0.14
N ILE A 221 10.89 -13.32 -0.08
CA ILE A 221 10.38 -14.19 0.98
C ILE A 221 11.42 -15.28 1.22
N THR A 222 12.04 -15.23 2.38
CA THR A 222 13.06 -16.18 2.79
C THR A 222 12.45 -17.51 3.23
N SER A 223 13.18 -18.61 3.04
CA SER A 223 12.71 -19.98 3.30
C SER A 223 12.23 -20.22 4.74
N GLU A 224 12.79 -19.52 5.72
CA GLU A 224 12.39 -19.60 7.14
C GLU A 224 11.02 -18.99 7.45
N ASN A 225 10.46 -18.24 6.50
CA ASN A 225 9.10 -17.69 6.60
C ASN A 225 8.08 -18.58 5.88
N LEU A 226 8.51 -19.65 5.21
CA LEU A 226 7.69 -20.51 4.39
C LEU A 226 7.53 -21.91 5.00
N LEU A 227 6.40 -22.53 4.70
CA LEU A 227 6.04 -23.88 5.05
C LEU A 227 5.92 -24.73 3.79
N GLN A 228 6.22 -26.02 3.90
CA GLN A 228 5.82 -26.98 2.88
C GLN A 228 4.30 -27.18 2.98
N GLY A 229 3.59 -27.12 1.86
CA GLY A 229 2.12 -27.08 1.81
C GLY A 229 1.58 -25.65 1.86
N GLU A 230 0.45 -25.46 2.54
CA GLU A 230 -0.29 -24.21 2.56
C GLU A 230 0.44 -23.12 3.36
N ASN A 231 0.52 -21.92 2.78
CA ASN A 231 1.03 -20.70 3.38
C ASN A 231 -0.04 -19.61 3.32
N GLU A 232 -0.08 -18.75 4.34
CA GLU A 232 -0.94 -17.57 4.37
C GLU A 232 -0.12 -16.31 4.05
N ILE A 233 -0.68 -15.43 3.22
CA ILE A 233 -0.12 -14.11 2.95
C ILE A 233 -1.15 -13.03 3.24
N VAL A 234 -0.72 -11.99 3.95
CA VAL A 234 -1.48 -10.76 4.19
C VAL A 234 -0.72 -9.60 3.57
N VAL A 235 -1.43 -8.75 2.84
CA VAL A 235 -0.91 -7.54 2.20
C VAL A 235 -1.72 -6.34 2.64
N PHE A 236 -1.10 -5.35 3.23
CA PHE A 236 -1.67 -4.01 3.33
C PHE A 236 -1.40 -3.27 2.02
N GLU A 237 -2.41 -2.59 1.46
CA GLU A 237 -2.25 -1.77 0.25
C GLU A 237 -2.93 -0.41 0.43
N LEU A 238 -2.15 0.65 0.27
CA LEU A 238 -2.56 2.05 0.44
C LEU A 238 -3.21 2.61 -0.82
N LYS A 239 -2.63 2.38 -2.01
CA LYS A 239 -3.08 3.05 -3.24
C LYS A 239 -4.30 2.39 -3.89
N ASN A 240 -4.57 1.14 -3.50
CA ASN A 240 -5.64 0.27 -3.99
C ASN A 240 -5.81 0.32 -5.52
N ASN A 241 -4.75 -0.07 -6.25
CA ASN A 241 -4.74 -0.18 -7.71
C ASN A 241 -5.69 -1.28 -8.28
N GLN A 242 -6.65 -1.76 -7.49
CA GLN A 242 -7.62 -2.80 -7.81
C GLN A 242 -7.02 -4.17 -8.19
N GLN A 243 -5.70 -4.32 -8.09
CA GLN A 243 -5.03 -5.58 -8.36
C GLN A 243 -5.48 -6.68 -7.38
N LYS A 244 -5.72 -7.87 -7.93
CA LYS A 244 -6.27 -9.02 -7.17
C LYS A 244 -5.31 -10.18 -7.02
N THR A 245 -4.19 -10.15 -7.75
CA THR A 245 -3.23 -11.25 -7.75
C THR A 245 -1.80 -10.78 -7.50
N MET A 246 -1.01 -11.64 -6.88
CA MET A 246 0.46 -11.57 -6.88
C MET A 246 1.02 -12.89 -7.41
N LYS A 247 2.31 -12.93 -7.75
CA LYS A 247 2.97 -14.13 -8.27
C LYS A 247 4.24 -14.43 -7.50
N LEU A 248 4.60 -15.70 -7.42
CA LEU A 248 5.94 -16.09 -6.94
C LEU A 248 6.89 -16.27 -8.11
N SER A 249 8.10 -15.75 -7.95
CA SER A 249 9.21 -15.87 -8.88
C SER A 249 10.43 -16.49 -8.20
N GLN A 250 11.24 -17.21 -8.97
CA GLN A 250 12.52 -17.77 -8.51
C GLN A 250 13.67 -16.77 -8.60
N ILE A 251 13.45 -15.66 -9.31
CA ILE A 251 14.43 -14.58 -9.51
C ILE A 251 13.79 -13.23 -9.14
N PRO A 252 14.58 -12.21 -8.76
CA PRO A 252 14.04 -10.89 -8.52
C PRO A 252 13.37 -10.33 -9.79
N VAL A 253 12.24 -9.65 -9.60
CA VAL A 253 11.50 -8.94 -10.65
C VAL A 253 11.86 -7.45 -10.60
N PHE A 254 12.08 -6.84 -11.76
CA PHE A 254 12.39 -5.43 -11.94
C PHE A 254 11.45 -4.81 -12.99
N LYS A 255 11.33 -3.48 -12.97
CA LYS A 255 10.59 -2.70 -13.98
C LYS A 255 11.30 -2.69 -15.35
#